data_AF-A0A0Q5LS36-F1
#
_entry.id   AF-A0A0Q5LS36-F1
#
_cell.length_a   1.000
_cell.length_b   1.000
_cell.length_c   1.000
_cell.angle_alpha   90.00
_cell.angle_beta   90.00
_cell.angle_gamma   90.00
#
_symmetry.space_group_name_H-M   'P 1'
#
loop_
_entity.id
_entity.type
_entity.pdbx_description
1 polymer ?
#
loop_
_entity_poly.entity_id
_entity_poly.type
_entity_poly.pdbx_seq_one_letter_code
_entity_poly.pdbx_strand_id
1 'polypeptide(L)'
;MTEDVPVLSDSLIEVFASGSWIFLPAAPARGLATELEAEILDEQFSWCENPHLGEGAGLLVLTSAINGWMLLHGASETVGWAAGLLSERRDVYRATIDVRLPAMSWAFLERGAPTRSVSVELGDDGDLVTRTSGHPLPFEADGIEVPNTGTGLDVFFYPVALLAEHGVTLHDLEVALDRPSVTLRVR
;
A
#
# COMPACT_ATOMS: atom_id res chain seq x y z
N MET A 1 -22.28 -21.69 5.16
CA MET A 1 -20.93 -21.73 5.75
C MET A 1 -20.57 -20.28 5.96
N THR A 2 -20.39 -19.84 7.19
CA THR A 2 -19.77 -18.53 7.43
C THR A 2 -18.32 -18.72 7.01
N GLU A 3 -17.97 -18.26 5.82
CA GLU A 3 -16.57 -18.08 5.46
C GLU A 3 -15.99 -17.15 6.54
N ASP A 4 -14.93 -17.62 7.20
CA ASP A 4 -14.29 -16.86 8.27
C ASP A 4 -13.65 -15.62 7.63
N VAL A 5 -14.28 -14.46 7.86
CA VAL A 5 -13.77 -13.17 7.38
C VAL A 5 -12.32 -13.03 7.83
N PRO A 6 -11.36 -12.78 6.91
CA PRO A 6 -9.95 -12.71 7.27
C PRO A 6 -9.70 -11.58 8.28
N VAL A 7 -8.96 -11.88 9.34
CA VAL A 7 -8.66 -10.93 10.43
C VAL A 7 -7.30 -10.30 10.22
N LEU A 8 -7.24 -8.97 10.26
CA LEU A 8 -5.99 -8.21 10.16
C LEU A 8 -5.32 -8.17 11.55
N SER A 9 -4.03 -8.50 11.61
CA SER A 9 -3.27 -8.41 12.87
C SER A 9 -2.89 -6.96 13.21
N ASP A 10 -2.57 -6.73 14.49
CA ASP A 10 -2.06 -5.44 14.96
C ASP A 10 -0.80 -5.00 14.22
N SER A 11 0.11 -5.92 13.90
CA SER A 11 1.35 -5.61 13.16
C SER A 11 1.07 -5.17 11.73
N LEU A 12 0.12 -5.79 11.03
CA LEU A 12 -0.31 -5.34 9.71
C LEU A 12 -1.06 -4.00 9.78
N ILE A 13 -1.89 -3.80 10.81
CA ILE A 13 -2.54 -2.51 11.06
C ILE A 13 -1.48 -1.41 11.19
N GLU A 14 -0.45 -1.61 12.02
CA GLU A 14 0.63 -0.63 12.22
C GLU A 14 1.39 -0.32 10.92
N VAL A 15 1.75 -1.34 10.15
CA VAL A 15 2.51 -1.18 8.90
C VAL A 15 1.70 -0.48 7.80
N PHE A 16 0.41 -0.79 7.67
CA PHE A 16 -0.42 -0.20 6.63
C PHE A 16 -1.01 1.16 7.02
N ALA A 17 -1.19 1.42 8.32
CA ALA A 17 -1.68 2.70 8.83
C ALA A 17 -0.58 3.74 9.10
N SER A 18 0.70 3.37 8.96
CA SER A 18 1.86 4.25 9.24
C SER A 18 2.25 5.16 8.07
N GLY A 19 1.54 5.16 6.94
CA GLY A 19 1.82 6.10 5.87
C GLY A 19 1.18 5.76 4.54
N SER A 20 1.86 6.17 3.47
CA SER A 20 1.49 5.85 2.10
C SER A 20 2.35 4.72 1.59
N TRP A 21 1.81 3.97 0.63
CA TRP A 21 2.53 2.87 0.01
C TRP A 21 2.08 2.65 -1.43
N ILE A 22 2.93 1.95 -2.16
CA ILE A 22 2.69 1.51 -3.53
C ILE A 22 2.71 0.00 -3.56
N PHE A 23 1.75 -0.60 -4.24
CA PHE A 23 1.76 -1.99 -4.63
C PHE A 23 2.01 -2.10 -6.13
N LEU A 24 3.04 -2.85 -6.51
CA LEU A 24 3.55 -2.94 -7.87
C LEU A 24 4.12 -4.32 -8.20
N PRO A 25 4.20 -4.71 -9.49
CA PRO A 25 4.86 -5.93 -9.90
C PRO A 25 6.31 -5.99 -9.40
N ALA A 26 6.73 -7.16 -8.94
CA ALA A 26 8.06 -7.35 -8.39
C ALA A 26 9.15 -7.08 -9.44
N ALA A 27 10.16 -6.31 -9.03
CA ALA A 27 11.34 -6.03 -9.81
C ALA A 27 12.60 -6.05 -8.93
N PRO A 28 13.80 -6.27 -9.47
CA PRO A 28 15.02 -6.18 -8.67
C PRO A 28 15.15 -4.80 -8.01
N ALA A 29 15.46 -4.74 -6.71
CA ALA A 29 15.56 -3.49 -5.95
C ALA A 29 16.50 -2.47 -6.61
N ARG A 30 17.65 -2.92 -7.15
CA ARG A 30 18.59 -2.08 -7.90
C ARG A 30 17.98 -1.49 -9.19
N GLY A 31 17.09 -2.23 -9.83
CA GLY A 31 16.36 -1.74 -11.01
C GLY A 31 15.41 -0.61 -10.63
N LEU A 32 14.61 -0.81 -9.57
CA LEU A 32 13.71 0.22 -9.05
C LEU A 32 14.47 1.45 -8.54
N ALA A 33 15.58 1.25 -7.82
CA ALA A 33 16.43 2.35 -7.38
C ALA A 33 16.97 3.15 -8.57
N THR A 34 17.37 2.49 -9.67
CA THR A 34 17.83 3.18 -10.88
C THR A 34 16.71 4.01 -11.52
N GLU A 35 15.50 3.45 -11.62
CA GLU A 35 14.35 4.15 -12.19
C GLU A 35 13.91 5.34 -11.35
N LEU A 36 14.02 5.22 -10.02
CA LEU A 36 13.72 6.30 -9.06
C LEU A 36 14.92 7.24 -8.83
N GLU A 37 16.02 7.09 -9.57
CA GLU A 37 17.27 7.86 -9.32
C GLU A 37 17.70 7.86 -7.84
N ALA A 38 17.46 6.73 -7.16
CA ALA A 38 17.60 6.56 -5.73
C ALA A 38 18.91 5.86 -5.34
N GLU A 39 19.39 6.17 -4.14
CA GLU A 39 20.47 5.45 -3.47
C GLU A 39 19.90 4.35 -2.56
N ILE A 40 20.48 3.15 -2.60
CA ILE A 40 20.20 2.11 -1.60
C ILE A 40 21.04 2.40 -0.36
N LEU A 41 20.37 2.63 0.77
CA LEU A 41 21.03 2.95 2.04
C LEU A 41 21.28 1.70 2.89
N ASP A 42 20.30 0.82 2.93
CA ASP A 42 20.27 -0.35 3.81
C ASP A 42 19.42 -1.46 3.18
N GLU A 43 19.74 -2.71 3.50
CA GLU A 43 19.08 -3.93 3.00
C GLU A 43 18.94 -4.99 4.12
N GLN A 44 19.15 -4.61 5.39
CA GLN A 44 19.31 -5.53 6.52
C GLN A 44 18.09 -5.59 7.45
N PHE A 45 17.31 -4.52 7.52
CA PHE A 45 16.12 -4.48 8.38
C PHE A 45 15.02 -5.38 7.82
N SER A 46 14.35 -6.12 8.71
CA SER A 46 13.05 -6.72 8.39
C SER A 46 12.07 -5.61 8.01
N TRP A 47 11.03 -5.94 7.25
CA TRP A 47 10.05 -4.95 6.81
C TRP A 47 9.36 -4.26 7.99
N CYS A 48 8.91 -5.02 8.99
CA CYS A 48 8.21 -4.45 10.15
C CYS A 48 9.11 -3.66 11.10
N GLU A 49 10.41 -3.97 11.19
CA GLU A 49 11.35 -3.28 12.07
C GLU A 49 12.18 -2.21 11.34
N ASN A 50 11.86 -1.90 10.08
CA ASN A 50 12.60 -0.89 9.34
C ASN A 50 12.37 0.50 9.95
N PRO A 51 13.41 1.20 10.44
CA PRO A 51 13.27 2.48 11.15
C PRO A 51 12.82 3.64 10.24
N HIS A 52 12.72 3.41 8.93
CA HIS A 52 12.29 4.40 7.94
C HIS A 52 10.89 4.13 7.40
N LEU A 53 10.16 3.15 7.95
CA LEU A 53 8.82 2.82 7.50
C LEU A 53 7.86 4.00 7.74
N GLY A 54 7.25 4.52 6.66
CA GLY A 54 6.28 5.62 6.74
C GLY A 54 6.86 7.01 7.08
N GLU A 55 8.18 7.12 7.29
CA GLU A 55 8.83 8.33 7.77
C GLU A 55 9.87 8.91 6.79
N GLY A 56 10.09 10.22 6.90
CA GLY A 56 11.19 10.93 6.23
C GLY A 56 10.91 11.31 4.78
N ALA A 57 10.99 12.61 4.49
CA ALA A 57 10.93 13.09 3.11
C ALA A 57 12.09 12.48 2.30
N GLY A 58 11.76 11.91 1.14
CA GLY A 58 12.72 11.31 0.23
C GLY A 58 13.20 9.90 0.64
N LEU A 59 12.61 9.28 1.65
CA LEU A 59 12.88 7.89 2.00
C LEU A 59 11.74 6.98 1.55
N LEU A 60 12.12 5.79 1.07
CA LEU A 60 11.20 4.74 0.68
C LEU A 60 11.69 3.40 1.24
N VAL A 61 10.79 2.56 1.73
CA VAL A 61 11.07 1.19 2.18
C VAL A 61 10.43 0.21 1.23
N LEU A 62 11.25 -0.56 0.53
CA LEU A 62 10.84 -1.56 -0.45
C LEU A 62 10.84 -2.95 0.19
N THR A 63 9.73 -3.67 0.11
CA THR A 63 9.67 -5.05 0.60
C THR A 63 10.38 -6.02 -0.35
N SER A 64 10.77 -7.18 0.19
CA SER A 64 11.00 -8.35 -0.66
C SER A 64 9.74 -8.71 -1.49
N ALA A 65 9.92 -9.51 -2.54
CA ALA A 65 8.80 -9.93 -3.37
C ALA A 65 7.85 -10.88 -2.61
N ILE A 66 6.55 -10.67 -2.79
CA ILE A 66 5.44 -11.43 -2.23
C ILE A 66 4.56 -11.86 -3.40
N ASN A 67 4.59 -13.14 -3.76
CA ASN A 67 3.81 -13.72 -4.87
C ASN A 67 3.89 -12.94 -6.20
N GLY A 68 5.08 -12.44 -6.54
CA GLY A 68 5.31 -11.69 -7.79
C GLY A 68 5.01 -10.19 -7.70
N TRP A 69 4.68 -9.70 -6.51
CA TRP A 69 4.44 -8.28 -6.20
C TRP A 69 5.37 -7.78 -5.11
N MET A 70 5.38 -6.47 -4.86
CA MET A 70 6.10 -5.86 -3.75
C MET A 70 5.41 -4.57 -3.31
N LEU A 71 5.75 -4.12 -2.10
CA LEU A 71 5.28 -2.88 -1.53
C LEU A 71 6.43 -1.87 -1.42
N LEU A 72 6.14 -0.59 -1.65
CA LEU A 72 7.05 0.53 -1.46
C LEU A 72 6.39 1.56 -0.53
N HIS A 73 6.83 1.61 0.73
CA HIS A 73 6.28 2.48 1.77
C HIS A 73 7.07 3.80 1.87
N GLY A 74 6.41 4.86 2.30
CA GLY A 74 7.07 6.12 2.65
C GLY A 74 6.09 7.25 2.91
N ALA A 75 6.63 8.47 3.00
CA ALA A 75 5.81 9.66 3.13
C ALA A 75 4.94 9.89 1.89
N SER A 76 3.73 10.43 2.08
CA SER A 76 2.72 10.61 1.02
C SER A 76 3.23 11.35 -0.23
N GLU A 77 4.04 12.41 -0.05
CA GLU A 77 4.65 13.14 -1.17
C GLU A 77 5.63 12.25 -1.96
N THR A 78 6.53 11.57 -1.26
CA THR A 78 7.56 10.72 -1.86
C THR A 78 6.94 9.52 -2.56
N VAL A 79 5.94 8.89 -1.94
CA VAL A 79 5.15 7.80 -2.54
C VAL A 79 4.34 8.30 -3.74
N GLY A 80 3.73 9.47 -3.66
CA GLY A 80 2.97 10.07 -4.76
C GLY A 80 3.84 10.29 -5.99
N TRP A 81 5.04 10.85 -5.80
CA TRP A 81 6.03 11.04 -6.85
C TRP A 81 6.51 9.70 -7.43
N ALA A 82 6.90 8.74 -6.57
CA ALA A 82 7.38 7.44 -7.01
C ALA A 82 6.29 6.67 -7.77
N ALA A 83 5.03 6.73 -7.33
CA ALA A 83 3.91 6.09 -8.01
C ALA A 83 3.72 6.63 -9.43
N GLY A 84 3.78 7.96 -9.61
CA GLY A 84 3.73 8.58 -10.93
C GLY A 84 4.83 8.04 -11.84
N LEU A 85 6.10 8.12 -11.39
CA LEU A 85 7.25 7.72 -12.19
C LEU A 85 7.24 6.22 -12.54
N LEU A 86 6.96 5.36 -11.56
CA LEU A 86 6.91 3.91 -11.77
C LEU A 86 5.76 3.53 -12.70
N SER A 87 4.62 4.22 -12.60
CA SER A 87 3.43 3.92 -13.41
C SER A 87 3.59 4.17 -14.91
N GLU A 88 4.67 4.83 -15.34
CA GLU A 88 5.02 4.98 -16.76
C GLU A 88 5.31 3.65 -17.45
N ARG A 89 5.70 2.63 -16.69
CA ARG A 89 6.19 1.35 -17.23
C ARG A 89 5.49 0.12 -16.68
N ARG A 90 4.67 0.28 -15.63
CA ARG A 90 3.98 -0.82 -14.96
C ARG A 90 2.69 -0.34 -14.31
N ASP A 91 1.82 -1.28 -14.05
CA ASP A 91 0.62 -1.08 -13.26
C ASP A 91 1.00 -0.77 -11.82
N VAL A 92 0.42 0.29 -11.26
CA VAL A 92 0.76 0.80 -9.93
C VAL A 92 -0.52 1.10 -9.15
N TYR A 93 -0.65 0.49 -7.97
CA TYR A 93 -1.67 0.85 -6.99
C TYR A 93 -1.01 1.68 -5.90
N ARG A 94 -1.46 2.91 -5.71
CA ARG A 94 -1.01 3.76 -4.61
C ARG A 94 -2.10 3.82 -3.56
N ALA A 95 -1.74 3.69 -2.28
CA ALA A 95 -2.68 3.83 -1.19
C ALA A 95 -2.10 4.60 0.00
N THR A 96 -3.00 5.11 0.82
CA THR A 96 -2.74 5.76 2.11
C THR A 96 -3.86 5.37 3.06
N ILE A 97 -3.50 5.03 4.29
CA ILE A 97 -4.46 4.79 5.38
C ILE A 97 -3.96 5.62 6.57
N ASP A 98 -4.84 6.45 7.14
CA ASP A 98 -4.61 7.12 8.42
C ASP A 98 -5.76 6.75 9.36
N VAL A 99 -5.44 5.98 10.41
CA VAL A 99 -6.43 5.56 11.41
C VAL A 99 -6.60 6.55 12.56
N ARG A 100 -5.69 7.53 12.70
CA ARG A 100 -5.79 8.59 13.73
C ARG A 100 -6.81 9.65 13.32
N LEU A 101 -6.85 9.93 12.01
CA LEU A 101 -7.91 10.68 11.35
C LEU A 101 -8.54 9.74 10.33
N PRO A 102 -9.49 8.87 10.73
CA PRO A 102 -9.97 7.74 9.94
C PRO A 102 -10.27 8.13 8.50
N ALA A 103 -9.30 7.83 7.64
CA ALA A 103 -9.30 8.18 6.25
C ALA A 103 -8.45 7.18 5.48
N MET A 104 -8.89 6.91 4.26
CA MET A 104 -8.15 6.11 3.30
C MET A 104 -8.22 6.80 1.94
N SER A 105 -7.19 6.60 1.14
CA SER A 105 -7.26 6.84 -0.29
C SER A 105 -6.51 5.74 -1.03
N TRP A 106 -7.02 5.33 -2.17
CA TRP A 106 -6.26 4.53 -3.12
C TRP A 106 -6.48 5.02 -4.54
N ALA A 107 -5.51 4.73 -5.39
CA ALA A 107 -5.57 5.01 -6.81
C ALA A 107 -4.84 3.92 -7.60
N PHE A 108 -5.40 3.58 -8.75
CA PHE A 108 -4.69 2.85 -9.80
C PHE A 108 -4.14 3.85 -10.81
N LEU A 109 -2.87 3.73 -11.11
CA LEU A 109 -2.13 4.63 -11.99
C LEU A 109 -1.66 3.89 -13.23
N GLU A 110 -1.84 4.55 -14.37
CA GLU A 110 -1.28 4.14 -15.66
C GLU A 110 -0.64 5.36 -16.31
N ARG A 111 0.59 5.22 -16.82
CA ARG A 111 1.28 6.26 -17.60
C ARG A 111 1.34 7.60 -16.87
N GLY A 112 1.74 7.56 -15.60
CA GLY A 112 1.95 8.75 -14.78
C GLY A 112 0.69 9.34 -14.14
N ALA A 113 -0.50 8.82 -14.46
CA ALA A 113 -1.76 9.43 -14.04
C ALA A 113 -2.72 8.44 -13.36
N PRO A 114 -3.47 8.87 -12.32
CA PRO A 114 -4.56 8.08 -11.77
C PRO A 114 -5.67 7.87 -12.80
N THR A 115 -5.99 6.62 -13.12
CA THR A 115 -7.12 6.25 -14.00
C THR A 115 -8.35 5.81 -13.21
N ARG A 116 -8.14 5.40 -11.94
CA ARG A 116 -9.18 5.13 -10.94
C ARG A 116 -8.71 5.63 -9.58
N SER A 117 -9.57 6.32 -8.83
CA SER A 117 -9.29 6.70 -7.44
C SER A 117 -10.52 6.64 -6.56
N VAL A 118 -10.31 6.30 -5.29
CA VAL A 118 -11.32 6.27 -4.24
C VAL A 118 -10.72 6.86 -2.98
N SER A 119 -11.45 7.74 -2.31
CA SER A 119 -11.13 8.21 -0.96
C SER A 119 -12.34 8.03 -0.06
N VAL A 120 -12.11 7.54 1.16
CA VAL A 120 -13.12 7.45 2.21
C VAL A 120 -12.59 8.18 3.42
N GLU A 121 -13.39 9.05 4.02
CA GLU A 121 -13.07 9.76 5.25
C GLU A 121 -14.27 9.69 6.20
N LEU A 122 -13.99 9.67 7.51
CA LEU A 122 -15.02 9.84 8.52
C LEU A 122 -15.36 11.33 8.63
N GLY A 123 -16.60 11.69 8.28
CA GLY A 123 -17.12 13.05 8.38
C GLY A 123 -17.42 13.46 9.83
N ASP A 124 -17.63 14.77 10.04
CA ASP A 124 -17.88 15.36 11.36
C ASP A 124 -19.11 14.78 12.07
N ASP A 125 -20.12 14.36 11.30
CA ASP A 125 -21.36 13.76 11.81
C ASP A 125 -21.24 12.24 12.09
N GLY A 126 -20.05 11.65 11.86
CA GLY A 126 -19.79 10.22 11.99
C GLY A 126 -20.16 9.38 10.77
N ASP A 127 -20.66 10.01 9.71
CA ASP A 127 -20.95 9.36 8.42
C ASP A 127 -19.69 9.20 7.57
N LEU A 128 -19.63 8.14 6.78
CA LEU A 128 -18.55 7.93 5.81
C LEU A 128 -18.78 8.78 4.55
N VAL A 129 -17.82 9.64 4.23
CA VAL A 129 -17.81 10.42 3.00
C VAL A 129 -16.92 9.73 1.98
N THR A 130 -17.52 9.23 0.90
CA THR A 130 -16.80 8.55 -0.19
C THR A 130 -16.72 9.45 -1.42
N ARG A 131 -15.52 9.62 -1.97
CA ARG A 131 -15.30 10.28 -3.27
C ARG A 131 -14.65 9.28 -4.22
N THR A 132 -15.16 9.20 -5.44
CA THR A 132 -14.65 8.29 -6.46
C THR A 132 -14.43 9.03 -7.78
N SER A 133 -13.42 8.61 -8.53
CA SER A 133 -13.13 9.10 -9.88
C SER A 133 -12.67 7.93 -10.76
N GLY A 134 -12.90 8.04 -12.07
CA GLY A 134 -12.56 7.00 -13.03
C GLY A 134 -13.51 5.81 -13.04
N HIS A 135 -13.30 4.89 -13.97
CA HIS A 135 -14.12 3.69 -14.12
C HIS A 135 -13.69 2.62 -13.11
N PRO A 136 -14.62 1.88 -12.49
CA PRO A 136 -14.29 0.75 -11.64
C PRO A 136 -13.44 -0.29 -12.37
N LEU A 137 -12.46 -0.85 -11.68
CA LEU A 137 -11.65 -1.95 -12.16
C LEU A 137 -12.45 -3.27 -12.14
N PRO A 138 -12.07 -4.29 -12.95
CA PRO A 138 -12.84 -5.53 -13.03
C PRO A 138 -13.10 -6.22 -11.69
N PHE A 139 -12.13 -6.21 -10.78
CA PHE A 139 -12.27 -6.81 -9.45
C PHE A 139 -13.28 -6.07 -8.55
N GLU A 140 -13.62 -4.80 -8.85
CA GLU A 140 -14.59 -4.05 -8.06
C GLU A 140 -16.03 -4.51 -8.35
N ALA A 141 -16.27 -5.26 -9.44
CA ALA A 141 -17.61 -5.66 -9.87
C ALA A 141 -18.25 -6.70 -8.95
N ASP A 142 -17.47 -7.67 -8.49
CA ASP A 142 -17.93 -8.76 -7.63
C ASP A 142 -17.86 -8.39 -6.13
N GLY A 143 -17.24 -7.24 -5.82
CA GLY A 143 -16.97 -6.81 -4.46
C GLY A 143 -15.76 -7.54 -3.86
N ILE A 144 -14.90 -6.80 -3.15
CA ILE A 144 -13.77 -7.39 -2.44
C ILE A 144 -14.16 -7.61 -0.99
N GLU A 145 -13.82 -8.77 -0.45
CA GLU A 145 -13.92 -9.04 0.98
C GLU A 145 -12.87 -8.23 1.76
N VAL A 146 -13.34 -7.29 2.57
CA VAL A 146 -12.49 -6.42 3.37
C VAL A 146 -12.11 -7.13 4.67
N PRO A 147 -10.83 -7.09 5.09
CA PRO A 147 -10.40 -7.75 6.30
C PRO A 147 -11.03 -7.11 7.55
N ASN A 148 -11.35 -7.95 8.53
CA ASN A 148 -11.87 -7.54 9.81
C ASN A 148 -10.72 -7.04 10.71
N THR A 149 -10.84 -5.83 11.23
CA THR A 149 -9.86 -5.20 12.13
C THR A 149 -10.19 -5.39 13.61
N GLY A 150 -11.39 -5.88 13.94
CA GLY A 150 -11.90 -5.94 15.31
C GLY A 150 -12.26 -4.57 15.92
N THR A 151 -12.07 -3.48 15.18
CA THR A 151 -12.22 -2.09 15.68
C THR A 151 -13.32 -1.30 14.98
N GLY A 152 -13.96 -1.87 13.94
CA GLY A 152 -14.93 -1.17 13.09
C GLY A 152 -14.30 -0.22 12.07
N LEU A 153 -12.97 -0.24 11.92
CA LEU A 153 -12.22 0.54 10.93
C LEU A 153 -12.02 -0.21 9.61
N ASP A 154 -12.72 -1.34 9.43
CA ASP A 154 -12.52 -2.31 8.34
C ASP A 154 -12.49 -1.63 6.97
N VAL A 155 -13.46 -0.74 6.70
CA VAL A 155 -13.57 -0.01 5.42
C VAL A 155 -12.30 0.77 5.04
N PHE A 156 -11.53 1.26 6.02
CA PHE A 156 -10.31 2.01 5.77
C PHE A 156 -9.16 1.10 5.30
N PHE A 157 -9.26 -0.20 5.55
CA PHE A 157 -8.32 -1.23 5.08
C PHE A 157 -8.74 -1.87 3.75
N TYR A 158 -9.73 -1.32 3.05
CA TYR A 158 -10.04 -1.72 1.67
C TYR A 158 -8.79 -1.80 0.77
N PRO A 159 -7.80 -0.88 0.85
CA PRO A 159 -6.59 -1.01 0.05
C PRO A 159 -5.79 -2.29 0.34
N VAL A 160 -5.79 -2.82 1.56
CA VAL A 160 -5.15 -4.11 1.88
C VAL A 160 -5.89 -5.26 1.20
N ALA A 161 -7.21 -5.17 1.08
CA ALA A 161 -8.01 -6.17 0.37
C ALA A 161 -7.67 -6.24 -1.14
N LEU A 162 -7.26 -5.12 -1.76
CA LEU A 162 -6.78 -5.08 -3.15
C LEU A 162 -5.58 -6.01 -3.38
N LEU A 163 -4.74 -6.24 -2.37
CA LEU A 163 -3.56 -7.10 -2.50
C LEU A 163 -3.98 -8.56 -2.70
N ALA A 164 -5.09 -8.97 -2.06
CA ALA A 164 -5.62 -10.33 -2.15
C ALA A 164 -6.14 -10.64 -3.57
N GLU A 165 -6.76 -9.66 -4.25
CA GLU A 165 -7.15 -9.76 -5.67
C GLU A 165 -5.96 -10.05 -6.59
N HIS A 166 -4.77 -9.67 -6.17
CA HIS A 166 -3.52 -9.91 -6.88
C HIS A 166 -2.73 -11.13 -6.35
N GLY A 167 -3.36 -11.95 -5.51
CA GLY A 167 -2.78 -13.19 -4.98
C GLY A 167 -1.83 -12.98 -3.78
N VAL A 168 -1.86 -11.82 -3.13
CA VAL A 168 -1.11 -11.54 -1.90
C VAL A 168 -2.07 -11.59 -0.72
N THR A 169 -2.06 -12.70 0.01
CA THR A 169 -2.99 -12.92 1.14
C THR A 169 -2.48 -12.26 2.43
N LEU A 170 -3.35 -12.13 3.44
CA LEU A 170 -2.92 -11.68 4.77
C LEU A 170 -1.81 -12.58 5.34
N HIS A 171 -1.90 -13.90 5.15
CA HIS A 171 -0.85 -14.82 5.59
C HIS A 171 0.49 -14.54 4.90
N ASP A 172 0.48 -14.24 3.60
CA ASP A 172 1.70 -13.89 2.88
C ASP A 172 2.32 -12.58 3.41
N LEU A 173 1.48 -11.61 3.78
CA LEU A 173 1.89 -10.35 4.38
C LEU A 173 2.50 -10.55 5.76
N GLU A 174 1.88 -11.36 6.62
CA GLU A 174 2.43 -11.74 7.93
C GLU A 174 3.83 -12.35 7.79
N VAL A 175 3.99 -13.33 6.90
CA VAL A 175 5.30 -13.94 6.65
C VAL A 175 6.29 -12.93 6.07
N ALA A 176 5.82 -11.93 5.34
CA ALA A 176 6.67 -10.90 4.74
C ALA A 176 7.17 -9.87 5.76
N LEU A 177 6.49 -9.66 6.89
CA LEU A 177 6.91 -8.72 7.93
C LEU A 177 8.35 -8.99 8.41
N ASP A 178 8.69 -10.26 8.57
CA ASP A 178 10.01 -10.71 9.02
C ASP A 178 11.05 -10.79 7.88
N ARG A 179 10.66 -10.57 6.63
CA ARG A 179 11.58 -10.63 5.50
C ARG A 179 12.39 -9.33 5.38
N PRO A 180 13.61 -9.40 4.84
CA PRO A 180 14.41 -8.21 4.59
C PRO A 180 13.67 -7.20 3.69
N SER A 181 13.91 -5.93 3.97
CA SER A 181 13.46 -4.77 3.20
C SER A 181 14.67 -3.93 2.76
N VAL A 182 14.47 -3.11 1.73
CA VAL A 182 15.49 -2.22 1.18
C VAL A 182 15.07 -0.77 1.41
N THR A 183 15.93 0.00 2.06
CA THR A 183 15.72 1.45 2.22
C THR A 183 16.36 2.19 1.05
N LEU A 184 15.54 2.96 0.35
CA LEU A 184 15.93 3.84 -0.74
C LEU A 184 15.89 5.30 -0.30
N ARG A 185 16.82 6.11 -0.82
CA ARG A 185 16.80 7.57 -0.71
C ARG A 185 16.74 8.21 -2.07
N VAL A 186 15.67 8.95 -2.32
CA VAL A 186 15.48 9.78 -3.51
C VAL A 186 15.90 11.22 -3.20
N ARG A 187 16.35 11.96 -4.23
CA ARG A 187 16.90 13.32 -4.08
C ARG A 187 15.88 14.41 -4.34
#